data_AF-A0A1S3K7N8-F1
#
_entry.id   AF-A0A1S3K7N8-F1
#
_cell.length_a   1.000
_cell.length_b   1.000
_cell.length_c   1.000
_cell.angle_alpha   90.00
_cell.angle_beta   90.00
_cell.angle_gamma   90.00
#
_symmetry.space_group_name_H-M   'P 1'
#
loop_
_entity.id
_entity.type
_entity.pdbx_description
1 polymer ?
#
loop_
_entity_poly.entity_id
_entity_poly.type
_entity_poly.pdbx_seq_one_letter_code
_entity_poly.pdbx_strand_id
1 'polypeptide(L)'
;MEETSGGKSPSGSRTNGFCNVKKSSHTAILSMTIFFGISSLFMLLKLSDVHGKIWASNHHRMHNAADSEMDKGQTEYWAKKTDPRSFSKPKLILYWDPGPGWRYMNLSALTKPVFKSLGCEIDHCVYTEDRSLADQSDAIVFVARSLGSKPRKLPHQRWVWVTHESSCHTKEVRGPWAGMFNWTMTYRLDSDIFAPWHFPRKRDNVLVKNFTDIALRKSKTVAWFVSHCASSSRRESYVKEMQKYIDVDIYGQCGPFKCSRSKNKECEARVFKEYKFYLAFENSITKDY
;
A
#
# COMPACT_ATOMS: atom_id res chain seq x y z
N MET A 1 6.37 57.92 19.95
CA MET A 1 7.15 57.27 21.02
C MET A 1 6.78 55.80 20.96
N GLU A 2 7.63 54.86 20.63
CA GLU A 2 9.07 54.84 20.32
C GLU A 2 9.28 53.48 19.63
N GLU A 3 10.05 53.45 18.55
CA GLU A 3 10.63 52.20 18.04
C GLU A 3 11.64 51.66 19.05
N THR A 4 11.73 50.34 19.19
CA THR A 4 13.04 49.68 19.21
C THR A 4 12.93 48.26 18.67
N SER A 5 13.94 47.95 17.86
CA SER A 5 14.19 46.76 17.09
C SER A 5 15.09 45.79 17.86
N GLY A 6 15.05 44.50 17.51
CA GLY A 6 15.98 43.52 18.08
C GLY A 6 15.87 42.10 17.52
N GLY A 7 16.68 41.81 16.49
CA GLY A 7 17.46 40.57 16.40
C GLY A 7 16.79 39.29 15.86
N LYS A 8 17.06 38.99 14.59
CA LYS A 8 16.91 37.66 13.97
C LYS A 8 17.90 36.64 14.57
N SER A 9 17.46 35.39 14.68
CA SER A 9 18.27 34.22 14.29
C SER A 9 17.38 33.12 13.71
N PRO A 10 17.78 32.46 12.62
CA PRO A 10 16.91 31.55 11.87
C PRO A 10 17.05 30.13 12.42
N SER A 11 16.06 29.64 13.15
CA SER A 11 15.95 28.21 13.39
C SER A 11 15.35 27.56 12.14
N GLY A 12 16.22 26.91 11.36
CA GLY A 12 15.82 26.15 10.19
C GLY A 12 14.79 25.09 10.56
N SER A 13 13.53 25.32 10.17
CA SER A 13 12.54 24.26 10.17
C SER A 13 12.88 23.34 9.00
N ARG A 14 13.26 22.10 9.35
CA ARG A 14 13.39 21.01 8.38
C ARG A 14 12.09 20.95 7.59
N THR A 15 12.20 21.20 6.29
CA THR A 15 11.07 21.14 5.37
C THR A 15 10.49 19.73 5.35
N ASN A 16 9.16 19.65 5.50
CA ASN A 16 8.36 18.43 5.52
C ASN A 16 8.68 17.53 4.30
N GLY A 17 9.31 16.38 4.56
CA GLY A 17 9.69 15.39 3.55
C GLY A 17 8.59 14.39 3.16
N PHE A 18 7.36 14.55 3.63
CA PHE A 18 6.34 13.48 3.57
C PHE A 18 5.45 13.48 2.32
N CYS A 19 5.47 14.53 1.48
CA CYS A 19 4.68 14.57 0.25
C CYS A 19 5.29 15.57 -0.77
N ASN A 20 6.57 15.43 -1.10
CA ASN A 20 7.15 16.23 -2.18
C ASN A 20 7.19 15.40 -3.47
N VAL A 21 6.21 15.66 -4.35
CA VAL A 21 6.44 15.52 -5.79
C VAL A 21 7.58 16.48 -6.10
N LYS A 22 8.80 15.97 -6.30
CA LYS A 22 9.92 16.82 -6.77
C LYS A 22 9.41 17.53 -8.02
N LYS A 23 9.24 18.86 -7.95
CA LYS A 23 9.06 19.69 -9.15
C LYS A 23 10.32 19.48 -9.99
N SER A 24 10.21 18.73 -11.08
CA SER A 24 11.23 18.78 -12.12
C SER A 24 11.32 20.22 -12.60
N SER A 25 12.49 20.85 -12.44
CA SER A 25 12.73 22.21 -12.91
C SER A 25 12.57 22.27 -14.44
N HIS A 26 11.83 23.26 -14.93
CA HIS A 26 11.48 23.51 -16.32
C HIS A 26 12.65 23.93 -17.24
N THR A 27 13.87 23.47 -17.00
CA THR A 27 15.09 23.92 -17.71
C THR A 27 15.84 22.83 -18.47
N ALA A 28 15.19 21.71 -18.80
CA ALA A 28 15.80 20.63 -19.60
C ALA A 28 14.93 20.14 -20.79
N ILE A 29 13.95 20.93 -21.26
CA ILE A 29 12.97 20.44 -22.25
C ILE A 29 13.30 20.82 -23.71
N LEU A 30 14.31 21.64 -23.99
CA LEU A 30 14.63 22.02 -25.38
C LEU A 30 15.74 21.20 -26.07
N SER A 31 16.42 20.27 -25.39
CA SER A 31 17.53 19.50 -25.97
C SER A 31 17.31 17.98 -26.07
N MET A 32 16.28 17.42 -25.39
CA MET A 32 16.01 15.97 -25.43
C MET A 32 15.05 15.53 -26.57
N THR A 33 14.39 16.46 -27.26
CA THR A 33 13.37 16.12 -28.26
C THR A 33 13.93 15.56 -29.58
N ILE A 34 15.23 15.75 -29.85
CA ILE A 34 15.87 15.26 -31.08
C ILE A 34 16.68 13.96 -30.84
N PHE A 35 17.16 13.70 -29.62
CA PHE A 35 17.96 12.50 -29.31
C PHE A 35 17.13 11.23 -29.01
N PHE A 36 15.86 11.35 -28.61
CA PHE A 36 14.98 10.20 -28.35
C PHE A 36 14.23 9.70 -29.60
N GLY A 37 14.19 10.48 -30.68
CA GLY A 37 13.52 10.09 -31.94
C GLY A 37 14.31 9.08 -32.78
N ILE A 38 15.65 9.06 -32.68
CA ILE A 38 16.51 8.20 -33.50
C ILE A 38 17.14 7.05 -32.67
N SER A 39 17.26 7.18 -31.35
CA SER A 39 17.73 6.09 -30.48
C SER A 39 16.64 5.04 -30.18
N SER A 40 15.36 5.42 -30.22
CA SER A 40 14.24 4.50 -29.97
C SER A 40 13.96 3.52 -31.12
N LEU A 41 14.44 3.79 -32.34
CA LEU A 41 14.27 2.90 -33.49
C LEU A 41 15.47 1.93 -33.68
N PHE A 42 16.67 2.29 -33.20
CA PHE A 42 17.85 1.41 -33.27
C PHE A 42 18.01 0.47 -32.06
N MET A 43 17.42 0.77 -30.89
CA MET A 43 17.38 -0.16 -29.76
C MET A 43 16.36 -1.30 -29.92
N LEU A 44 15.33 -1.15 -30.76
CA LEU A 44 14.30 -2.17 -30.94
C LEU A 44 14.63 -3.25 -31.98
N LEU A 45 15.76 -3.12 -32.71
CA LEU A 45 16.15 -4.08 -33.76
C LEU A 45 17.50 -4.77 -33.56
N LYS A 46 18.20 -4.56 -32.44
CA LYS A 46 19.47 -5.29 -32.14
C LYS A 46 19.60 -5.92 -30.75
N LEU A 47 18.56 -5.91 -29.93
CA LEU A 47 18.55 -6.63 -28.63
C LEU A 47 17.81 -7.97 -28.64
N SER A 48 17.17 -8.35 -29.75
CA SER A 48 16.57 -9.68 -29.92
C SER A 48 17.58 -10.80 -30.22
N ASP A 49 18.84 -10.48 -30.54
CA ASP A 49 19.83 -11.49 -30.98
C ASP A 49 21.09 -11.64 -30.10
N VAL A 50 21.27 -10.82 -29.05
CA VAL A 50 22.50 -10.88 -28.22
C VAL A 50 22.23 -11.34 -26.78
N HIS A 51 20.98 -11.29 -26.28
CA HIS A 51 20.63 -11.87 -24.96
C HIS A 51 20.22 -13.36 -25.02
N GLY A 52 19.97 -13.90 -26.22
CA GLY A 52 19.61 -15.31 -26.43
C GLY A 52 20.77 -16.31 -26.33
N LYS A 53 22.03 -15.85 -26.23
CA LYS A 53 23.22 -16.73 -26.28
C LYS A 53 24.12 -16.69 -25.02
N ILE A 54 23.80 -15.90 -24.01
CA ILE A 54 24.55 -15.86 -22.73
C ILE A 54 23.75 -16.49 -21.57
N TRP A 55 22.48 -16.82 -21.77
CA TRP A 55 21.61 -17.44 -20.74
C TRP A 55 21.23 -18.90 -21.07
N ALA A 56 22.11 -19.62 -21.76
CA ALA A 56 21.86 -21.00 -22.21
C ALA A 56 22.90 -22.02 -21.71
N SER A 57 23.70 -21.71 -20.67
CA SER A 57 24.68 -22.67 -20.13
C SER A 57 24.70 -22.85 -18.61
N ASN A 58 23.64 -22.50 -17.87
CA ASN A 58 23.63 -22.78 -16.42
C ASN A 58 22.24 -23.02 -15.80
N HIS A 59 21.29 -23.61 -16.53
CA HIS A 59 20.06 -24.10 -15.91
C HIS A 59 19.59 -25.43 -16.51
N HIS A 60 20.24 -26.51 -16.08
CA HIS A 60 19.55 -27.77 -15.82
C HIS A 60 20.30 -28.56 -14.74
N ARG A 61 20.01 -28.20 -13.49
CA ARG A 61 20.00 -29.02 -12.27
C ARG A 61 20.33 -28.11 -11.09
N MET A 62 19.31 -27.80 -10.30
CA MET A 62 19.29 -27.96 -8.85
C MET A 62 18.02 -27.29 -8.34
N HIS A 63 17.10 -28.14 -7.89
CA HIS A 63 15.86 -27.81 -7.20
C HIS A 63 16.14 -27.10 -5.88
N ASN A 64 15.14 -26.32 -5.42
CA ASN A 64 14.66 -26.21 -4.04
C ASN A 64 15.71 -26.44 -2.94
N ALA A 65 16.27 -25.35 -2.38
CA ALA A 65 16.90 -25.36 -1.06
C ALA A 65 16.95 -23.94 -0.46
N ALA A 66 17.38 -22.93 -1.22
CA ALA A 66 17.74 -21.61 -0.69
C ALA A 66 16.57 -20.76 -0.16
N ASP A 67 15.42 -20.70 -0.85
CA ASP A 67 14.23 -19.99 -0.33
C ASP A 67 13.59 -20.72 0.84
N SER A 68 13.76 -22.04 0.94
CA SER A 68 13.33 -22.80 2.11
C SER A 68 14.26 -22.57 3.32
N GLU A 69 15.52 -22.20 3.12
CA GLU A 69 16.50 -22.01 4.20
C GLU A 69 16.37 -20.64 4.87
N MET A 70 15.97 -19.59 4.15
CA MET A 70 15.69 -18.27 4.75
C MET A 70 14.38 -18.30 5.56
N ASP A 71 13.35 -18.97 5.02
CA ASP A 71 12.07 -19.20 5.69
C ASP A 71 12.25 -20.15 6.90
N LYS A 72 12.94 -21.29 6.74
CA LYS A 72 13.31 -22.18 7.85
C LYS A 72 14.22 -21.50 8.88
N GLY A 73 15.13 -20.63 8.47
CA GLY A 73 16.02 -19.91 9.39
C GLY A 73 15.24 -18.93 10.28
N GLN A 74 14.22 -18.27 9.74
CA GLN A 74 13.32 -17.41 10.52
C GLN A 74 12.37 -18.24 11.38
N THR A 75 11.84 -19.35 10.85
CA THR A 75 10.97 -20.30 11.56
C THR A 75 11.70 -21.00 12.72
N GLU A 76 12.94 -21.45 12.53
CA GLU A 76 13.81 -22.04 13.55
C GLU A 76 14.28 -20.99 14.58
N TYR A 77 14.52 -19.74 14.16
CA TYR A 77 14.84 -18.65 15.08
C TYR A 77 13.67 -18.36 16.03
N TRP A 78 12.43 -18.34 15.55
CA TRP A 78 11.24 -18.19 16.40
C TRP A 78 10.95 -19.46 17.21
N ALA A 79 11.12 -20.65 16.63
CA ALA A 79 10.90 -21.94 17.30
C ALA A 79 11.91 -22.21 18.43
N LYS A 80 13.19 -21.80 18.28
CA LYS A 80 14.21 -21.89 19.35
C LYS A 80 13.99 -20.86 20.46
N LYS A 81 13.26 -19.77 20.19
CA LYS A 81 12.92 -18.75 21.20
C LYS A 81 11.62 -19.04 21.95
N THR A 82 10.77 -19.90 21.41
CA THR A 82 9.53 -20.33 22.06
C THR A 82 9.79 -21.59 22.89
N ASP A 83 9.86 -21.46 24.22
CA ASP A 83 9.77 -22.62 25.11
C ASP A 83 8.36 -23.22 25.01
N PRO A 84 8.20 -24.48 24.53
CA PRO A 84 6.89 -25.14 24.41
C PRO A 84 6.15 -25.28 25.76
N ARG A 85 6.88 -25.19 26.88
CA ARG A 85 6.34 -25.29 28.25
C ARG A 85 6.00 -23.93 28.88
N SER A 86 6.13 -22.83 28.15
CA SER A 86 5.98 -21.45 28.64
C SER A 86 4.78 -20.68 28.05
N PHE A 87 3.79 -21.33 27.44
CA PHE A 87 2.59 -20.59 27.00
C PHE A 87 1.63 -20.33 28.17
N SER A 88 2.02 -19.34 28.99
CA SER A 88 1.11 -18.54 29.81
C SER A 88 -0.07 -18.05 28.98
N LYS A 89 -1.24 -17.85 29.62
CA LYS A 89 -2.46 -17.17 29.13
C LYS A 89 -2.37 -16.52 27.73
N PRO A 90 -3.32 -16.79 26.80
CA PRO A 90 -3.34 -16.19 25.46
C PRO A 90 -3.13 -14.67 25.47
N LYS A 91 -2.40 -14.16 24.48
CA LYS A 91 -2.11 -12.73 24.33
C LYS A 91 -3.37 -11.97 23.97
N LEU A 92 -3.67 -10.90 24.69
CA LEU A 92 -4.85 -10.07 24.45
C LEU A 92 -4.52 -8.86 23.59
N ILE A 93 -5.17 -8.75 22.43
CA ILE A 93 -5.00 -7.66 21.46
C ILE A 93 -6.28 -6.82 21.44
N LEU A 94 -6.19 -5.57 21.89
CA LEU A 94 -7.30 -4.63 21.84
C LEU A 94 -7.25 -3.82 20.54
N TYR A 95 -8.32 -3.90 19.76
CA TYR A 95 -8.56 -2.94 18.68
C TYR A 95 -9.24 -1.70 19.27
N TRP A 96 -8.53 -0.57 19.26
CA TRP A 96 -9.01 0.68 19.84
C TRP A 96 -9.95 1.37 18.86
N ASP A 97 -11.22 0.96 18.89
CA ASP A 97 -12.27 1.57 18.09
C ASP A 97 -12.52 3.03 18.54
N PRO A 98 -12.40 4.02 17.63
CA PRO A 98 -12.73 5.42 17.93
C PRO A 98 -14.21 5.67 18.25
N GLY A 99 -15.14 4.78 17.90
CA GLY A 99 -16.56 4.90 18.25
C GLY A 99 -17.53 4.23 17.27
N PRO A 100 -18.85 4.34 17.53
CA PRO A 100 -19.89 3.65 16.77
C PRO A 100 -19.78 3.89 15.25
N GLY A 101 -19.72 2.80 14.48
CA GLY A 101 -19.67 2.83 13.01
C GLY A 101 -18.27 2.66 12.38
N TRP A 102 -17.19 2.68 13.16
CA TRP A 102 -15.82 2.54 12.67
C TRP A 102 -15.31 1.09 12.70
N ARG A 103 -15.91 0.24 11.88
CA ARG A 103 -15.53 -1.18 11.73
C ARG A 103 -14.37 -1.38 10.75
N TYR A 104 -13.25 -0.69 10.94
CA TYR A 104 -12.11 -0.71 9.99
C TYR A 104 -11.60 -2.13 9.72
N MET A 105 -11.36 -2.90 10.79
CA MET A 105 -10.96 -4.31 10.71
C MET A 105 -12.17 -5.27 10.75
N ASN A 106 -13.38 -4.74 10.99
CA ASN A 106 -14.64 -5.47 11.12
C ASN A 106 -14.55 -6.77 11.95
N LEU A 107 -13.82 -6.73 13.06
CA LEU A 107 -13.48 -7.94 13.82
C LEU A 107 -14.70 -8.55 14.53
N SER A 108 -15.72 -7.74 14.83
CA SER A 108 -16.99 -8.21 15.37
C SER A 108 -17.83 -9.04 14.39
N ALA A 109 -17.47 -9.11 13.11
CA ALA A 109 -18.06 -10.05 12.16
C ALA A 109 -17.39 -11.44 12.16
N LEU A 110 -16.28 -11.60 12.89
CA LEU A 110 -15.52 -12.85 12.95
C LEU A 110 -15.89 -13.65 14.21
N THR A 111 -15.90 -14.98 14.11
CA THR A 111 -16.17 -15.89 15.24
C THR A 111 -14.92 -16.12 16.08
N LYS A 112 -15.00 -15.92 17.40
CA LYS A 112 -13.90 -16.22 18.34
C LYS A 112 -13.76 -17.75 18.55
N PRO A 113 -12.53 -18.32 18.64
CA PRO A 113 -11.21 -17.67 18.56
C PRO A 113 -10.70 -17.56 17.12
N VAL A 114 -10.44 -16.31 16.68
CA VAL A 114 -10.21 -15.95 15.27
C VAL A 114 -8.89 -16.43 14.69
N PHE A 115 -7.77 -16.38 15.42
CA PHE A 115 -6.48 -16.73 14.81
C PHE A 115 -6.40 -18.21 14.44
N LYS A 116 -6.95 -19.09 15.28
CA LYS A 116 -7.08 -20.51 14.96
C LYS A 116 -8.04 -20.75 13.79
N SER A 117 -9.18 -20.06 13.76
CA SER A 117 -10.15 -20.21 12.66
C SER A 117 -9.68 -19.61 11.33
N LEU A 118 -8.73 -18.66 11.36
CA LEU A 118 -8.06 -18.08 10.19
C LEU A 118 -6.85 -18.89 9.70
N GLY A 119 -6.50 -20.00 10.37
CA GLY A 119 -5.34 -20.83 10.02
C GLY A 119 -4.00 -20.12 10.24
N CYS A 120 -3.93 -19.20 11.20
CA CYS A 120 -2.66 -18.58 11.59
C CYS A 120 -1.76 -19.61 12.28
N GLU A 121 -0.48 -19.62 11.94
CA GLU A 121 0.53 -20.48 12.57
C GLU A 121 0.68 -20.17 14.07
N ILE A 122 0.52 -18.89 14.44
CA ILE A 122 0.44 -18.44 15.83
C ILE A 122 -1.03 -18.15 16.14
N ASP A 123 -1.64 -19.02 16.94
CA ASP A 123 -3.07 -18.96 17.27
C ASP A 123 -3.38 -18.65 18.74
N HIS A 124 -2.35 -18.53 19.58
CA HIS A 124 -2.43 -18.18 21.01
C HIS A 124 -2.72 -16.69 21.27
N CYS A 125 -3.57 -16.07 20.45
CA CYS A 125 -3.98 -14.68 20.53
C CYS A 125 -5.50 -14.56 20.59
N VAL A 126 -5.99 -13.62 21.42
CA VAL A 126 -7.40 -13.26 21.52
C VAL A 126 -7.52 -11.76 21.23
N TYR A 127 -8.45 -11.38 20.36
CA TYR A 127 -8.73 -9.96 20.12
C TYR A 127 -10.01 -9.52 20.84
N THR A 128 -10.10 -8.22 21.10
CA THR A 128 -11.28 -7.59 21.68
C THR A 128 -11.44 -6.16 21.17
N GLU A 129 -12.68 -5.65 21.17
CA GLU A 129 -13.02 -4.23 20.96
C GLU A 129 -13.45 -3.57 22.29
N ASP A 130 -13.46 -4.34 23.39
CA ASP A 130 -13.83 -3.86 24.73
C ASP A 130 -12.70 -3.01 25.35
N ARG A 131 -12.91 -1.70 25.34
CA ARG A 131 -11.95 -0.70 25.86
C ARG A 131 -11.72 -0.81 27.37
N SER A 132 -12.60 -1.47 28.12
CA SER A 132 -12.38 -1.70 29.56
C SER A 132 -11.19 -2.63 29.84
N LEU A 133 -10.82 -3.45 28.85
CA LEU A 133 -9.70 -4.39 28.93
C LEU A 133 -8.35 -3.77 28.53
N ALA A 134 -8.29 -2.44 28.35
CA ALA A 134 -7.08 -1.74 27.94
C ALA A 134 -5.87 -2.05 28.82
N ASP A 135 -6.00 -1.96 30.15
CA ASP A 135 -4.89 -2.20 31.08
C ASP A 135 -4.43 -3.68 31.12
N GLN A 136 -5.27 -4.61 30.64
CA GLN A 136 -4.97 -6.05 30.57
C GLN A 136 -4.43 -6.49 29.20
N SER A 137 -4.49 -5.62 28.20
CA SER A 137 -4.14 -5.95 26.82
C SER A 137 -2.64 -5.90 26.61
N ASP A 138 -2.06 -6.97 26.06
CA ASP A 138 -0.65 -7.05 25.69
C ASP A 138 -0.31 -6.11 24.50
N ALA A 139 -1.27 -5.91 23.60
CA ALA A 139 -1.15 -4.97 22.49
C ALA A 139 -2.43 -4.16 22.29
N ILE A 140 -2.28 -2.91 21.85
CA ILE A 140 -3.41 -2.04 21.49
C ILE A 140 -3.16 -1.47 20.10
N VAL A 141 -4.11 -1.69 19.18
CA VAL A 141 -4.05 -1.25 17.78
C VAL A 141 -4.90 0.01 17.60
N PHE A 142 -4.28 1.08 17.08
CA PHE A 142 -4.91 2.39 16.90
C PHE A 142 -4.94 2.80 15.44
N VAL A 143 -6.12 3.13 14.91
CA VAL A 143 -6.27 3.64 13.54
C VAL A 143 -5.84 5.10 13.46
N ALA A 144 -4.84 5.36 12.62
CA ALA A 144 -4.21 6.68 12.47
C ALA A 144 -5.18 7.82 12.22
N ARG A 145 -6.20 7.58 11.38
CA ARG A 145 -7.18 8.60 10.96
C ARG A 145 -8.15 9.01 12.07
N SER A 146 -8.24 8.23 13.14
CA SER A 146 -9.29 8.36 14.15
C SER A 146 -8.71 8.24 15.56
N LEU A 147 -7.61 8.94 15.83
CA LEU A 147 -7.05 9.04 17.17
C LEU A 147 -7.95 9.92 18.05
N GLY A 148 -8.70 9.30 18.97
CA GLY A 148 -9.57 9.97 19.93
C GLY A 148 -8.93 10.12 21.31
N SER A 149 -9.70 9.82 22.36
CA SER A 149 -9.14 9.62 23.70
C SER A 149 -8.26 8.37 23.74
N LYS A 150 -7.20 8.39 24.54
CA LYS A 150 -6.23 7.30 24.68
C LYS A 150 -6.23 6.72 26.09
N PRO A 151 -5.95 5.42 26.28
CA PRO A 151 -5.77 4.87 27.61
C PRO A 151 -4.42 5.31 28.18
N ARG A 152 -4.16 4.94 29.44
CA ARG A 152 -2.81 5.01 30.00
C ARG A 152 -1.94 3.96 29.28
N LYS A 153 -0.73 4.35 28.87
CA LYS A 153 0.23 3.39 28.30
C LYS A 153 0.95 2.68 29.43
N LEU A 154 0.86 1.35 29.46
CA LEU A 154 1.56 0.53 30.45
C LEU A 154 2.84 -0.08 29.86
N PRO A 155 3.90 -0.31 30.66
CA PRO A 155 5.19 -0.78 30.17
C PRO A 155 5.15 -2.12 29.43
N HIS A 156 4.23 -3.01 29.80
CA HIS A 156 4.08 -4.34 29.19
C HIS A 156 3.45 -4.29 27.79
N GLN A 157 2.88 -3.15 27.39
CA GLN A 157 2.06 -3.05 26.19
C GLN A 157 2.88 -2.71 24.96
N ARG A 158 2.40 -3.20 23.82
CA ARG A 158 2.81 -2.73 22.49
C ARG A 158 1.68 -1.94 21.86
N TRP A 159 1.91 -0.64 21.67
CA TRP A 159 0.97 0.20 20.95
C TRP A 159 1.31 0.18 19.47
N VAL A 160 0.33 -0.20 18.65
CA VAL A 160 0.47 -0.37 17.20
C VAL A 160 -0.29 0.75 16.51
N TRP A 161 0.39 1.48 15.64
CA TRP A 161 -0.21 2.50 14.80
C TRP A 161 -0.53 1.92 13.41
N VAL A 162 -1.81 1.89 13.04
CA VAL A 162 -2.25 1.35 11.74
C VAL A 162 -2.74 2.42 10.79
N THR A 163 -2.26 2.38 9.55
CA THR A 163 -2.83 3.11 8.41
C THR A 163 -2.59 2.35 7.11
N HIS A 164 -3.59 2.36 6.24
CA HIS A 164 -3.44 1.94 4.83
C HIS A 164 -3.52 3.14 3.86
N GLU A 165 -3.48 4.36 4.39
CA GLU A 165 -3.53 5.59 3.60
C GLU A 165 -2.14 6.20 3.49
N SER A 166 -1.82 6.81 2.36
CA SER A 166 -0.50 7.40 2.11
C SER A 166 -0.10 8.47 3.13
N SER A 167 1.20 8.78 3.21
CA SER A 167 1.70 9.89 4.04
C SER A 167 1.19 11.26 3.61
N CYS A 168 0.68 11.41 2.38
CA CYS A 168 0.05 12.64 1.90
C CYS A 168 -1.36 12.84 2.49
N HIS A 169 -2.02 11.77 2.93
CA HIS A 169 -3.38 11.78 3.45
C HIS A 169 -3.47 11.35 4.91
N THR A 170 -2.36 10.91 5.50
CA THR A 170 -2.23 10.62 6.93
C THR A 170 -1.53 11.77 7.63
N LYS A 171 -2.17 12.34 8.66
CA LYS A 171 -1.56 13.40 9.47
C LYS A 171 -0.43 12.84 10.32
N GLU A 172 0.64 13.61 10.45
CA GLU A 172 1.69 13.31 11.42
C GLU A 172 1.10 13.16 12.83
N VAL A 173 1.58 12.14 13.54
CA VAL A 173 1.24 11.96 14.95
C VAL A 173 1.92 13.05 15.76
N ARG A 174 1.13 13.90 16.42
CA ARG A 174 1.61 15.05 17.19
C ARG A 174 0.96 15.09 18.57
N GLY A 175 1.46 16.00 19.43
CA GLY A 175 0.90 16.27 20.74
C GLY A 175 0.90 15.03 21.65
N PRO A 176 -0.21 14.69 22.31
CA PRO A 176 -0.26 13.62 23.31
C PRO A 176 0.01 12.22 22.74
N TRP A 177 0.01 12.08 21.41
CA TRP A 177 0.29 10.82 20.73
C TRP A 177 1.74 10.70 20.24
N ALA A 178 2.52 11.79 20.24
CA ALA A 178 3.90 11.77 19.78
C ALA A 178 4.75 10.81 20.62
N GLY A 179 5.51 9.93 19.97
CA GLY A 179 6.36 8.93 20.64
C GLY A 179 5.60 7.80 21.36
N MET A 180 4.27 7.71 21.20
CA MET A 180 3.46 6.72 21.92
C MET A 180 3.43 5.35 21.27
N PHE A 181 3.76 5.22 19.99
CA PHE A 181 3.63 3.97 19.25
C PHE A 181 4.95 3.20 19.24
N ASN A 182 4.87 1.89 19.44
CA ASN A 182 6.00 0.97 19.40
C ASN A 182 6.16 0.36 18.01
N TRP A 183 5.04 0.04 17.37
CA TRP A 183 5.01 -0.63 16.07
C TRP A 183 4.12 0.11 15.08
N THR A 184 4.46 -0.03 13.82
CA THR A 184 3.71 0.43 12.66
C THR A 184 3.11 -0.76 11.93
N MET A 185 1.85 -0.64 11.53
CA MET A 185 1.16 -1.64 10.71
C MET A 185 0.62 -0.95 9.45
N THR A 186 1.33 -1.07 8.32
CA THR A 186 1.04 -0.26 7.14
C THR A 186 1.37 -0.96 5.83
N TYR A 187 1.05 -0.32 4.70
CA TYR A 187 1.46 -0.77 3.36
C TYR A 187 2.98 -0.62 3.10
N ARG A 188 3.75 0.10 3.93
CA ARG A 188 5.18 0.26 3.69
C ARG A 188 5.93 -1.03 4.00
N LEU A 189 6.88 -1.37 3.14
CA LEU A 189 7.69 -2.59 3.28
C LEU A 189 8.62 -2.53 4.49
N ASP A 190 8.91 -1.33 5.00
CA ASP A 190 9.72 -1.10 6.19
C ASP A 190 8.90 -0.87 7.49
N SER A 191 7.60 -1.21 7.48
CA SER A 191 6.80 -1.22 8.72
C SER A 191 7.03 -2.48 9.54
N ASP A 192 6.85 -2.38 10.86
CA ASP A 192 7.03 -3.52 11.79
C ASP A 192 6.08 -4.67 11.44
N ILE A 193 4.88 -4.33 10.93
CA ILE A 193 3.87 -5.27 10.45
C ILE A 193 3.43 -4.82 9.05
N PHE A 194 3.94 -5.49 8.01
CA PHE A 194 3.50 -5.23 6.64
C PHE A 194 2.05 -5.68 6.45
N ALA A 195 1.17 -4.72 6.19
CA ALA A 195 -0.26 -4.90 5.99
C ALA A 195 -0.73 -3.98 4.85
N PRO A 196 -0.58 -4.38 3.58
CA PRO A 196 -1.19 -3.69 2.45
C PRO A 196 -2.70 -4.00 2.38
N TRP A 197 -3.47 -3.20 1.61
CA TRP A 197 -4.87 -3.53 1.32
C TRP A 197 -5.05 -4.89 0.64
N HIS A 198 -4.08 -5.26 -0.20
CA HIS A 198 -4.10 -6.52 -0.94
C HIS A 198 -2.69 -7.10 -0.99
N PHE A 199 -2.57 -8.41 -0.83
CA PHE A 199 -1.32 -9.11 -1.03
C PHE A 199 -1.21 -9.55 -2.49
N PRO A 200 -0.11 -9.20 -3.19
CA PRO A 200 0.16 -9.79 -4.49
C PRO A 200 0.33 -11.30 -4.30
N ARG A 201 -0.43 -12.09 -5.06
CA ARG A 201 -0.27 -13.55 -5.09
C ARG A 201 0.33 -13.96 -6.42
N LYS A 202 1.44 -14.68 -6.35
CA LYS A 202 1.95 -15.39 -7.53
C LYS A 202 0.90 -16.41 -7.95
N ARG A 203 0.65 -16.50 -9.25
CA ARG A 203 -0.21 -17.57 -9.77
C ARG A 203 0.57 -18.87 -9.73
N ASP A 204 -0.07 -19.93 -9.25
CA ASP A 204 0.52 -21.27 -9.24
C ASP A 204 0.76 -21.77 -10.67
N ASN A 205 -0.15 -21.40 -11.59
CA ASN A 205 -0.11 -21.79 -12.98
C ASN A 205 0.02 -20.59 -13.91
N VAL A 206 0.76 -20.76 -15.00
CA VAL A 206 0.84 -19.78 -16.08
C VAL A 206 -0.54 -19.67 -16.74
N LEU A 207 -0.97 -18.45 -17.05
CA LEU A 207 -2.20 -18.23 -17.81
C LEU A 207 -1.99 -18.63 -19.27
N VAL A 208 -2.63 -19.73 -19.69
CA VAL A 208 -2.71 -20.12 -21.10
C VAL A 208 -3.99 -19.54 -21.68
N LYS A 209 -3.88 -18.41 -22.37
CA LYS A 209 -4.99 -17.75 -23.07
C LYS A 209 -4.48 -17.18 -24.39
N ASN A 210 -5.35 -17.12 -25.41
CA ASN A 210 -5.05 -16.33 -26.60
C ASN A 210 -5.25 -14.84 -26.29
N PHE A 211 -4.20 -14.19 -25.79
CA PHE A 211 -4.23 -12.78 -25.42
C PHE A 211 -4.44 -11.86 -26.63
N THR A 212 -3.99 -12.28 -27.81
CA THR A 212 -4.22 -11.56 -29.08
C THR A 212 -5.72 -11.51 -29.38
N ASP A 213 -6.41 -12.66 -29.38
CA ASP A 213 -7.87 -12.71 -29.61
C ASP A 213 -8.65 -11.94 -28.53
N ILE A 214 -8.18 -11.95 -27.29
CA ILE A 214 -8.80 -11.16 -26.21
C ILE A 214 -8.63 -9.66 -26.49
N ALA A 215 -7.44 -9.22 -26.90
CA ALA A 215 -7.15 -7.83 -27.22
C ALA A 215 -7.95 -7.34 -28.44
N LEU A 216 -8.07 -8.18 -29.48
CA LEU A 216 -8.80 -7.87 -30.72
C LEU A 216 -10.32 -7.77 -30.51
N ARG A 217 -10.88 -8.52 -29.55
CA ARG A 217 -12.33 -8.45 -29.21
C ARG A 217 -12.73 -7.23 -28.39
N LYS A 218 -11.76 -6.51 -27.81
CA LYS A 218 -12.01 -5.31 -27.00
C LYS A 218 -12.15 -4.09 -27.90
N SER A 219 -13.28 -3.42 -27.82
CA SER A 219 -13.59 -2.26 -28.65
C SER A 219 -13.16 -0.92 -28.01
N LYS A 220 -13.07 -0.85 -26.69
CA LYS A 220 -12.74 0.38 -25.96
C LYS A 220 -11.26 0.45 -25.57
N THR A 221 -10.72 1.65 -25.48
CA THR A 221 -9.29 1.86 -25.25
C THR A 221 -8.94 1.82 -23.77
N VAL A 222 -9.33 2.83 -22.98
CA VAL A 222 -8.93 2.96 -21.58
C VAL A 222 -10.14 3.21 -20.68
N ALA A 223 -10.22 2.48 -19.57
CA ALA A 223 -11.14 2.78 -18.46
C ALA A 223 -10.36 3.33 -17.26
N TRP A 224 -10.97 4.30 -16.56
CA TRP A 224 -10.43 4.80 -15.30
C TRP A 224 -11.54 5.05 -14.27
N PHE A 225 -11.46 4.36 -13.12
CA PHE A 225 -12.45 4.47 -12.05
C PHE A 225 -11.90 5.35 -10.93
N VAL A 226 -12.51 6.51 -10.72
CA VAL A 226 -12.00 7.54 -9.83
C VAL A 226 -13.10 8.43 -9.25
N SER A 227 -13.05 8.63 -7.94
CA SER A 227 -13.94 9.56 -7.22
C SER A 227 -13.22 10.64 -6.44
N HIS A 228 -11.89 10.59 -6.31
CA HIS A 228 -11.10 11.63 -5.66
C HIS A 228 -10.37 12.46 -6.71
N CYS A 229 -10.91 13.66 -7.00
CA CYS A 229 -10.58 14.46 -8.19
C CYS A 229 -9.47 15.50 -7.99
N ALA A 230 -8.94 15.62 -6.78
CA ALA A 230 -7.83 16.51 -6.45
C ALA A 230 -6.77 15.72 -5.68
N SER A 231 -5.99 14.93 -6.42
CA SER A 231 -5.04 13.99 -5.83
C SER A 231 -3.68 14.64 -5.57
N SER A 232 -2.96 14.17 -4.55
CA SER A 232 -1.59 14.60 -4.29
C SER A 232 -0.63 14.15 -5.42
N SER A 233 -0.93 13.02 -6.07
CA SER A 233 -0.19 12.51 -7.24
C SER A 233 -0.42 13.32 -8.52
N ARG A 234 -1.44 14.20 -8.56
CA ARG A 234 -1.90 14.89 -9.76
C ARG A 234 -2.27 13.97 -10.92
N ARG A 235 -2.71 12.75 -10.62
CA ARG A 235 -3.10 11.75 -11.64
C ARG A 235 -4.17 12.27 -12.59
N GLU A 236 -5.05 13.17 -12.12
CA GLU A 236 -6.07 13.80 -12.97
C GLU A 236 -5.46 14.70 -14.04
N SER A 237 -4.36 15.41 -13.73
CA SER A 237 -3.65 16.24 -14.69
C SER A 237 -2.99 15.39 -15.78
N TYR A 238 -2.41 14.25 -15.40
CA TYR A 238 -1.83 13.30 -16.34
C TYR A 238 -2.90 12.69 -17.27
N VAL A 239 -4.03 12.25 -16.72
CA VAL A 239 -5.11 11.68 -17.54
C VAL A 239 -5.75 12.73 -18.46
N LYS A 240 -5.87 13.98 -18.00
CA LYS A 240 -6.35 15.08 -18.85
C LYS A 240 -5.44 15.33 -20.06
N GLU A 241 -4.12 15.19 -19.88
CA GLU A 241 -3.17 15.29 -21.00
C GLU A 241 -3.31 14.10 -21.96
N MET A 242 -3.41 12.89 -21.41
CA MET A 242 -3.61 11.65 -22.16
C MET A 242 -4.89 11.67 -23.02
N GLN A 243 -5.99 12.24 -22.51
CA GLN A 243 -7.27 12.35 -23.22
C GLN A 243 -7.21 13.17 -24.51
N LYS A 244 -6.14 13.94 -24.75
CA LYS A 244 -5.94 14.64 -26.04
C LYS A 244 -5.53 13.70 -27.17
N TYR A 245 -5.03 12.51 -26.84
CA TYR A 245 -4.42 11.59 -27.80
C TYR A 245 -5.12 10.24 -27.86
N ILE A 246 -5.77 9.82 -26.77
CA ILE A 246 -6.52 8.55 -26.70
C ILE A 246 -7.82 8.71 -25.93
N ASP A 247 -8.81 7.90 -26.28
CA ASP A 247 -10.08 7.86 -25.56
C ASP A 247 -9.92 7.22 -24.18
N VAL A 248 -10.34 7.95 -23.15
CA VAL A 248 -10.36 7.49 -21.75
C VAL A 248 -11.76 7.69 -21.18
N ASP A 249 -12.45 6.58 -20.88
CA ASP A 249 -13.74 6.60 -20.19
C ASP A 249 -13.53 6.68 -18.68
N ILE A 250 -13.91 7.82 -18.10
CA ILE A 250 -13.74 8.11 -16.67
C ILE A 250 -15.05 7.82 -15.92
N TYR A 251 -15.01 6.81 -15.06
CA TYR A 251 -16.11 6.39 -14.19
C TYR A 251 -15.97 6.96 -12.78
N GLY A 252 -17.05 7.47 -12.20
CA GLY A 252 -17.11 7.92 -10.81
C GLY A 252 -17.43 9.40 -10.70
N GLN A 253 -17.02 10.05 -9.60
CA GLN A 253 -17.34 11.46 -9.38
C GLN A 253 -16.55 12.41 -10.30
N CYS A 254 -15.39 11.98 -10.79
CA CYS A 254 -14.50 12.82 -11.60
C CYS A 254 -14.75 12.73 -13.10
N GLY A 255 -15.79 11.99 -13.53
CA GLY A 255 -16.09 11.77 -14.93
C GLY A 255 -17.59 11.64 -15.19
N PRO A 256 -17.98 11.65 -16.47
CA PRO A 256 -19.38 11.60 -16.88
C PRO A 256 -19.99 10.21 -16.65
N PHE A 257 -19.20 9.14 -16.72
CA PHE A 257 -19.71 7.79 -16.54
C PHE A 257 -19.88 7.44 -15.07
N LYS A 258 -20.91 6.65 -14.76
CA LYS A 258 -21.20 6.22 -13.38
C LYS A 258 -21.18 4.69 -13.29
N CYS A 259 -20.75 4.23 -12.12
CA CYS A 259 -20.92 2.86 -11.67
C CYS A 259 -21.30 2.92 -10.19
N SER A 260 -22.49 2.44 -9.86
CA SER A 260 -22.90 2.34 -8.46
C SER A 260 -22.02 1.31 -7.73
N ARG A 261 -21.69 1.57 -6.47
CA ARG A 261 -20.99 0.59 -5.61
C ARG A 261 -21.77 -0.72 -5.48
N SER A 262 -23.10 -0.68 -5.52
CA SER A 262 -23.94 -1.89 -5.52
C SER A 262 -23.77 -2.76 -6.78
N LYS A 263 -23.26 -2.18 -7.88
CA LYS A 263 -23.05 -2.84 -9.18
C LYS A 263 -21.57 -3.04 -9.51
N ASN A 264 -20.68 -2.99 -8.51
CA ASN A 264 -19.24 -2.99 -8.75
C ASN A 264 -18.78 -4.21 -9.58
N LYS A 265 -19.31 -5.41 -9.30
CA LYS A 265 -19.01 -6.64 -10.04
C LYS A 265 -19.40 -6.57 -11.53
N GLU A 266 -20.56 -5.98 -11.83
CA GLU A 266 -21.03 -5.81 -13.21
C GLU A 266 -20.12 -4.84 -13.97
N CYS A 267 -19.75 -3.73 -13.33
CA CYS A 267 -18.85 -2.75 -13.92
C CYS A 267 -17.46 -3.31 -14.16
N GLU A 268 -16.93 -4.07 -13.20
CA GLU A 268 -15.64 -4.75 -13.32
C GLU A 268 -15.66 -5.76 -14.48
N ALA A 269 -16.70 -6.60 -14.56
CA ALA A 269 -16.88 -7.52 -15.67
C ALA A 269 -16.94 -6.79 -17.02
N ARG A 270 -17.61 -5.63 -17.07
CA ARG A 270 -17.66 -4.78 -18.27
C ARG A 270 -16.28 -4.24 -18.63
N VAL A 271 -15.50 -3.76 -17.66
CA VAL A 271 -14.12 -3.31 -17.90
C VAL A 271 -13.28 -4.43 -18.51
N PHE A 272 -13.32 -5.62 -17.90
CA PHE A 272 -12.57 -6.77 -18.39
C PHE A 272 -13.04 -7.28 -19.75
N LYS A 273 -14.29 -7.05 -20.13
CA LYS A 273 -14.82 -7.45 -21.44
C LYS A 273 -14.49 -6.43 -22.53
N GLU A 274 -14.65 -5.14 -22.26
CA GLU A 274 -14.71 -4.11 -23.30
C GLU A 274 -13.41 -3.33 -23.49
N TYR A 275 -12.61 -3.14 -22.45
CA TYR A 275 -11.47 -2.21 -22.47
C TYR A 275 -10.13 -2.91 -22.64
N LYS A 276 -9.25 -2.33 -23.46
CA LYS A 276 -7.86 -2.77 -23.65
C LYS A 276 -6.99 -2.47 -22.44
N PHE A 277 -7.17 -1.31 -21.81
CA PHE A 277 -6.37 -0.87 -20.67
C PHE A 277 -7.25 -0.37 -19.51
N TYR A 278 -6.70 -0.47 -18.30
CA TYR A 278 -7.27 0.08 -17.08
C TYR A 278 -6.21 0.90 -16.35
N LEU A 279 -6.55 2.12 -15.96
CA LEU A 279 -5.63 2.98 -15.20
C LEU A 279 -5.78 2.72 -13.70
N ALA A 280 -4.68 2.28 -13.07
CA ALA A 280 -4.60 1.98 -11.63
C ALA A 280 -3.70 2.99 -10.89
N PHE A 281 -3.87 4.29 -11.17
CA PHE A 281 -3.05 5.33 -10.53
C PHE A 281 -3.51 5.63 -9.10
N GLU A 282 -2.56 5.55 -8.17
CA GLU A 282 -2.77 5.93 -6.78
C GLU A 282 -3.00 7.43 -6.57
N ASN A 283 -3.67 7.77 -5.46
CA ASN A 283 -3.99 9.17 -5.11
C ASN A 283 -2.75 9.99 -4.69
N SER A 284 -1.61 9.33 -4.48
CA SER A 284 -0.36 9.92 -3.95
C SER A 284 0.85 9.20 -4.52
N ILE A 285 1.99 9.90 -4.62
CA ILE A 285 3.28 9.31 -5.00
C ILE A 285 4.13 9.26 -3.74
N THR A 286 4.16 8.12 -3.08
CA THR A 286 4.93 7.90 -1.85
C THR A 286 5.61 6.55 -1.91
N LYS A 287 6.69 6.36 -1.14
CA LYS A 287 7.42 5.09 -1.10
C LYS A 287 6.46 3.94 -0.78
N ASP A 288 6.49 2.89 -1.61
CA ASP A 288 5.75 1.63 -1.50
C ASP A 288 4.20 1.73 -1.61
N TYR A 289 3.64 2.90 -1.97
CA TYR A 289 2.20 3.10 -2.22
C TYR A 289 1.91 3.02 -3.71
#